data_AF-B9XA10-F1
#
_entry.id   AF-B9XA10-F1
#
_cell.length_a   1.000
_cell.length_b   1.000
_cell.length_c   1.000
_cell.angle_alpha   90.00
_cell.angle_beta   90.00
_cell.angle_gamma   90.00
#
_symmetry.space_group_name_H-M   'P 1'
#
loop_
_entity.id
_entity.type
_entity.pdbx_description
1 polymer ?
#
loop_
_entity_poly.entity_id
_entity_poly.type
_entity_poly.pdbx_seq_one_letter_code
_entity_poly.pdbx_strand_id
1 'polypeptide(L)'
;MKVIEDKVTVHPPHAICKADVPVIFSALPAEWTAGIQTVRLSSSLGENPTVIAFFHPPDGSLLVKSRGFTKERVLRGVLTELAGHALGLTFRTYRRLQKRDESRVQQVIAPLVEEILPQLSQKKVWLDK
;
A
#
# COMPACT_ATOMS: atom_id res chain seq x y z
N MET A 1 12.00 -4.07 -10.15
CA MET A 1 11.59 -3.42 -8.89
C MET A 1 12.21 -4.16 -7.70
N LYS A 2 12.88 -3.43 -6.79
CA LYS A 2 13.45 -3.97 -5.54
C LYS A 2 12.40 -3.89 -4.43
N VAL A 3 12.21 -4.96 -3.67
CA VAL A 3 11.32 -4.94 -2.49
C VAL A 3 12.15 -5.13 -1.22
N ILE A 4 12.03 -4.19 -0.29
CA ILE A 4 12.68 -4.15 1.01
C ILE A 4 11.59 -4.37 2.06
N GLU A 5 11.74 -5.40 2.89
CA GLU A 5 10.87 -5.63 4.06
C GLU A 5 11.72 -5.36 5.30
N ASP A 6 11.38 -4.32 6.06
CA ASP A 6 12.09 -3.98 7.29
C ASP A 6 11.92 -5.13 8.31
N LYS A 7 12.95 -5.44 9.08
CA LYS A 7 12.87 -6.53 10.06
C LYS A 7 11.94 -6.14 11.20
N VAL A 8 10.92 -6.95 11.44
CA VAL A 8 10.03 -6.83 12.60
C VAL A 8 10.24 -8.02 13.52
N THR A 9 10.75 -7.77 14.73
CA THR A 9 10.98 -8.78 15.77
C THR A 9 9.90 -8.80 16.84
N VAL A 10 8.92 -7.90 16.77
CA VAL A 10 7.87 -7.68 17.77
C VAL A 10 6.49 -7.60 17.14
N HIS A 11 5.48 -8.19 17.77
CA HIS A 11 4.09 -8.10 17.31
C HIS A 11 3.61 -6.62 17.28
N PRO A 12 2.69 -6.22 16.39
CA PRO A 12 2.16 -6.97 15.23
C PRO A 12 3.17 -7.09 14.09
N PRO A 13 3.12 -8.15 13.26
CA PRO A 13 3.93 -8.25 12.05
C PRO A 13 3.43 -7.29 10.97
N HIS A 14 4.14 -7.23 9.84
CA HIS A 14 3.61 -6.61 8.62
C HIS A 14 2.35 -7.33 8.14
N ALA A 15 1.35 -6.58 7.70
CA ALA A 15 0.09 -7.11 7.17
C ALA A 15 0.21 -7.69 5.75
N ILE A 16 1.21 -7.21 4.99
CA ILE A 16 1.65 -7.76 3.70
C ILE A 16 3.13 -8.10 3.80
N CYS A 17 3.58 -9.06 3.00
CA CYS A 17 4.98 -9.47 2.92
C CYS A 17 5.59 -9.16 1.56
N LYS A 18 6.91 -9.39 1.42
CA LYS A 18 7.62 -9.22 0.16
C LYS A 18 6.99 -9.94 -1.03
N ALA A 19 6.40 -11.12 -0.82
CA ALA A 19 5.76 -11.92 -1.87
C ALA A 19 4.41 -11.37 -2.33
N ASP A 20 3.75 -10.55 -1.51
CA ASP A 20 2.46 -9.92 -1.85
C ASP A 20 2.64 -8.76 -2.83
N VAL A 21 3.79 -8.05 -2.77
CA VAL A 21 4.08 -6.90 -3.63
C VAL A 21 3.98 -7.22 -5.13
N PRO A 22 4.62 -8.27 -5.67
CA PRO A 22 4.48 -8.59 -7.09
C PRO A 22 3.04 -8.98 -7.47
N VAL A 23 2.28 -9.63 -6.59
CA VAL A 23 0.85 -9.96 -6.82
C VAL A 23 0.02 -8.69 -6.96
N ILE A 24 0.23 -7.72 -6.05
CA ILE A 24 -0.44 -6.42 -6.12
C ILE A 24 -0.10 -5.76 -7.46
N PHE A 25 1.20 -5.64 -7.78
CA PHE A 25 1.66 -4.88 -8.94
C PHE A 25 1.26 -5.53 -10.28
N SER A 26 1.17 -6.86 -10.36
CA SER A 26 0.74 -7.54 -11.59
C SER A 26 -0.72 -7.31 -11.95
N ALA A 27 -1.55 -6.95 -10.98
CA ALA A 27 -2.96 -6.64 -11.17
C ALA A 27 -3.21 -5.15 -11.51
N LEU A 28 -2.16 -4.32 -11.52
CA LEU A 28 -2.30 -2.88 -11.79
C LEU A 28 -1.94 -2.54 -13.23
N PRO A 29 -2.56 -1.50 -13.79
CA PRO A 29 -2.10 -0.91 -15.03
C PRO A 29 -0.63 -0.47 -14.94
N ALA A 30 0.13 -0.64 -16.02
CA ALA A 30 1.56 -0.36 -16.04
C ALA A 30 1.88 1.11 -15.69
N GLU A 31 1.00 2.03 -16.09
CA GLU A 31 1.13 3.46 -15.83
C GLU A 31 0.99 3.83 -14.35
N TRP A 32 0.34 2.99 -13.53
CA TRP A 32 0.22 3.20 -12.08
C TRP A 32 1.52 2.89 -11.35
N THR A 33 2.32 1.99 -11.90
CA THR A 33 3.56 1.49 -11.30
C THR A 33 4.81 2.05 -12.00
N ALA A 34 4.61 2.84 -13.05
CA ALA A 34 5.67 3.48 -13.81
C ALA A 34 6.55 4.35 -12.89
N GLY A 35 7.86 4.17 -13.01
CA GLY A 35 8.84 4.90 -12.20
C GLY A 35 9.08 4.33 -10.79
N ILE A 36 8.33 3.31 -10.35
CA ILE A 36 8.58 2.66 -9.06
C ILE A 36 9.76 1.70 -9.18
N GLN A 37 10.87 2.09 -8.57
CA GLN A 37 12.10 1.31 -8.52
C GLN A 37 12.17 0.47 -7.25
N THR A 38 11.73 1.03 -6.13
CA THR A 38 11.83 0.41 -4.80
C THR A 38 10.50 0.46 -4.06
N VAL A 39 10.10 -0.66 -3.46
CA VAL A 39 8.99 -0.74 -2.49
C VAL A 39 9.58 -1.10 -1.13
N ARG A 40 9.28 -0.31 -0.11
CA ARG A 40 9.73 -0.56 1.27
C ARG A 40 8.54 -0.79 2.19
N LEU A 41 8.44 -1.99 2.76
CA LEU A 41 7.52 -2.32 3.84
C LEU A 41 8.16 -1.88 5.16
N SER A 42 7.66 -0.78 5.72
CA SER A 42 8.23 -0.12 6.90
C SER A 42 7.79 -0.76 8.21
N SER A 43 8.73 -0.94 9.14
CA SER A 43 8.47 -1.47 10.49
C SER A 43 7.84 -0.45 11.45
N SER A 44 7.68 0.81 11.01
CA SER A 44 7.10 1.89 11.83
C SER A 44 5.66 1.56 12.24
N LEU A 45 5.40 1.67 13.53
CA LEU A 45 4.08 1.48 14.13
C LEU A 45 3.54 2.85 14.57
N GLY A 46 2.35 3.24 14.13
CA GLY A 46 1.58 4.32 14.78
C GLY A 46 1.96 5.78 14.48
N GLU A 47 2.98 6.10 13.68
CA GLU A 47 3.40 7.51 13.52
C GLU A 47 2.39 8.40 12.77
N ASN A 48 1.49 7.84 11.97
CA ASN A 48 0.31 8.53 11.45
C ASN A 48 -0.65 7.52 10.80
N PRO A 49 -1.84 7.23 11.37
CA PRO A 49 -2.74 6.20 10.85
C PRO A 49 -3.42 6.57 9.53
N THR A 50 -3.26 7.81 9.07
CA THR A 50 -3.90 8.30 7.84
C THR A 50 -3.07 8.05 6.59
N VAL A 51 -1.74 7.97 6.70
CA VAL A 51 -0.85 7.75 5.55
C VAL A 51 -0.28 6.34 5.62
N ILE A 52 -0.90 5.43 4.88
CA ILE A 52 -0.53 4.02 4.82
C ILE A 52 0.55 3.78 3.77
N ALA A 53 0.40 4.40 2.60
CA ALA A 53 1.36 4.32 1.51
C ALA A 53 1.76 5.73 1.08
N PHE A 54 2.98 5.87 0.57
CA PHE A 54 3.53 7.12 0.12
C PHE A 54 4.48 6.85 -1.04
N PHE A 55 4.14 7.35 -2.22
CA PHE A 55 5.02 7.33 -3.37
C PHE A 55 5.79 8.65 -3.44
N HIS A 56 7.10 8.53 -3.57
CA HIS A 56 8.03 9.61 -3.83
C HIS A 56 8.55 9.50 -5.27
N PRO A 57 7.94 10.22 -6.24
CA PRO A 57 8.32 10.12 -7.65
C PRO A 57 9.78 10.44 -7.95
N PRO A 58 10.42 11.46 -7.32
CA PRO A 58 11.82 11.77 -7.60
C PRO A 58 12.78 10.60 -7.36
N ASP A 59 12.53 9.80 -6.32
CA ASP A 59 13.39 8.67 -5.94
C ASP A 59 12.86 7.32 -6.48
N GLY A 60 11.69 7.32 -7.13
CA GLY A 60 11.00 6.10 -7.53
C GLY A 60 10.70 5.16 -6.35
N SER A 61 10.47 5.70 -5.15
CA SER A 61 10.33 4.91 -3.93
C SER A 61 8.90 4.93 -3.40
N LEU A 62 8.31 3.75 -3.20
CA LEU A 62 7.04 3.56 -2.50
C LEU A 62 7.29 3.07 -1.07
N LEU A 63 6.95 3.88 -0.09
CA LEU A 63 6.96 3.51 1.32
C LEU A 63 5.58 3.00 1.73
N VAL A 64 5.52 1.83 2.38
CA VAL A 64 4.27 1.23 2.86
C VAL A 64 4.38 0.94 4.36
N LYS A 65 3.55 1.61 5.16
CA LYS A 65 3.35 1.31 6.58
C LYS A 65 2.42 0.13 6.71
N SER A 66 2.98 -1.07 6.64
CA SER A 66 2.18 -2.30 6.66
C SER A 66 2.00 -2.90 8.06
N ARG A 67 2.67 -2.39 9.09
CA ARG A 67 2.60 -2.93 10.46
C ARG A 67 1.39 -2.38 11.24
N GLY A 68 0.69 -3.25 11.96
CA GLY A 68 -0.42 -2.86 12.86
C GLY A 68 -1.73 -2.49 12.17
N PHE A 69 -1.85 -2.77 10.87
CA PHE A 69 -3.08 -2.59 10.11
C PHE A 69 -3.58 -3.93 9.58
N THR A 70 -4.86 -3.98 9.19
CA THR A 70 -5.36 -5.14 8.44
C THR A 70 -4.77 -5.14 7.04
N LYS A 71 -4.64 -6.32 6.45
CA LYS A 71 -4.14 -6.47 5.08
C LYS A 71 -4.96 -5.67 4.08
N GLU A 72 -6.29 -5.73 4.18
CA GLU A 72 -7.20 -4.95 3.34
C GLU A 72 -6.92 -3.45 3.45
N ARG A 73 -6.73 -2.94 4.67
CA ARG A 73 -6.43 -1.52 4.89
C ARG A 73 -5.10 -1.13 4.24
N VAL A 74 -4.08 -1.99 4.34
CA VAL A 74 -2.79 -1.75 3.68
C VAL A 74 -2.93 -1.76 2.16
N LEU A 75 -3.62 -2.75 1.60
CA LEU A 75 -3.89 -2.86 0.16
C LEU A 75 -4.62 -1.61 -0.34
N ARG A 76 -5.71 -1.22 0.32
CA ARG A 76 -6.46 0.01 -0.02
C ARG A 76 -5.55 1.24 -0.01
N GLY A 77 -4.71 1.39 1.01
CA GLY A 77 -3.77 2.51 1.09
C GLY A 77 -2.78 2.55 -0.07
N VAL A 78 -2.22 1.40 -0.45
CA VAL A 78 -1.33 1.28 -1.62
C VAL A 78 -2.07 1.65 -2.91
N LEU A 79 -3.24 1.08 -3.13
CA LEU A 79 -4.03 1.35 -4.34
C LEU A 79 -4.46 2.82 -4.44
N THR A 80 -4.88 3.43 -3.33
CA THR A 80 -5.23 4.86 -3.29
C THR A 80 -4.05 5.76 -3.66
N GLU A 81 -2.86 5.49 -3.12
CA GLU A 81 -1.67 6.29 -3.42
C GLU A 81 -1.30 6.18 -4.91
N LEU A 82 -1.27 4.96 -5.45
CA LEU A 82 -0.90 4.71 -6.83
C LEU A 82 -1.94 5.25 -7.83
N ALA A 83 -3.23 5.01 -7.56
CA ALA A 83 -4.32 5.57 -8.36
C ALA A 83 -4.29 7.10 -8.33
N GLY A 84 -4.09 7.70 -7.14
CA GLY A 84 -4.02 9.15 -7.00
C GLY A 84 -2.86 9.75 -7.80
N HIS A 85 -1.70 9.10 -7.78
CA HIS A 85 -0.56 9.52 -8.60
C HIS A 85 -0.84 9.36 -10.10
N ALA A 86 -1.34 8.21 -10.54
CA ALA A 86 -1.64 7.92 -11.95
C ALA A 86 -2.69 8.88 -12.53
N LEU A 87 -3.66 9.29 -11.72
CA LEU A 87 -4.71 10.24 -12.08
C LEU A 87 -4.29 11.71 -11.93
N GLY A 88 -3.04 12.00 -11.52
CA GLY A 88 -2.53 13.35 -11.34
C GLY A 88 -3.21 14.13 -10.20
N LEU A 89 -3.72 13.43 -9.18
CA LEU A 89 -4.48 14.05 -8.08
C LEU A 89 -3.54 14.73 -7.09
N THR A 90 -3.99 15.89 -6.59
CA THR A 90 -3.26 16.62 -5.55
C THR A 90 -3.67 16.14 -4.17
N PHE A 91 -2.73 15.54 -3.46
CA PHE A 91 -2.87 15.21 -2.05
C PHE A 91 -2.71 16.48 -1.20
N ARG A 92 -3.65 16.74 -0.27
CA ARG A 92 -3.59 17.87 0.68
C ARG A 92 -2.80 17.47 1.93
N THR A 93 -2.80 18.35 2.95
CA THR A 93 -2.17 18.11 4.26
C THR A 93 -2.43 16.68 4.76
N TYR A 94 -1.40 16.01 5.26
CA TYR A 94 -1.43 14.61 5.67
C TYR A 94 -1.80 13.61 4.57
N ARG A 95 -1.52 13.95 3.30
CA ARG A 95 -1.77 13.10 2.13
C ARG A 95 -3.20 12.58 2.03
N ARG A 96 -4.18 13.40 2.41
CA ARG A 96 -5.60 13.11 2.16
C ARG A 96 -6.01 13.63 0.79
N LEU A 97 -6.79 12.84 0.08
CA LEU A 97 -7.46 13.27 -1.14
C LEU A 97 -8.57 14.28 -0.80
N GLN A 98 -8.99 15.09 -1.77
CA GLN A 98 -10.19 15.89 -1.61
C GLN A 98 -11.41 14.96 -1.64
N LYS A 99 -12.49 15.29 -0.93
CA LYS A 99 -13.69 14.43 -0.85
C LYS A 99 -14.25 14.00 -2.22
N ARG A 100 -14.17 14.88 -3.22
CA ARG A 100 -14.58 14.58 -4.61
C ARG A 100 -13.68 13.56 -5.31
N ASP A 101 -12.40 13.58 -4.95
CA ASP A 101 -11.35 12.73 -5.52
C ASP A 101 -11.34 11.38 -4.80
N GLU A 102 -11.68 11.35 -3.50
CA GLU A 102 -11.85 10.13 -2.71
C GLU A 102 -12.90 9.19 -3.30
N SER A 103 -14.08 9.69 -3.66
CA SER A 103 -15.13 8.83 -4.25
C SER A 103 -14.71 8.25 -5.59
N ARG A 104 -14.07 9.08 -6.43
CA ARG A 104 -13.55 8.65 -7.74
C ARG A 104 -12.46 7.60 -7.57
N VAL A 105 -11.49 7.82 -6.70
CA VAL A 105 -10.43 6.83 -6.42
C VAL A 105 -11.03 5.56 -5.85
N GLN A 106 -11.98 5.66 -4.92
CA GLN A 106 -12.65 4.51 -4.32
C GLN A 106 -13.37 3.65 -5.36
N GLN A 107 -14.06 4.26 -6.33
CA GLN A 107 -14.73 3.54 -7.42
C GLN A 107 -13.75 2.75 -8.29
N VAL A 108 -12.54 3.28 -8.50
CA VAL A 108 -11.52 2.62 -9.30
C VAL A 108 -10.84 1.49 -8.52
N ILE A 109 -10.53 1.71 -7.23
CA ILE A 109 -9.76 0.72 -6.46
C ILE A 109 -10.63 -0.38 -5.84
N ALA A 110 -11.93 -0.15 -5.61
CA ALA A 110 -12.81 -1.14 -4.99
C ALA A 110 -12.79 -2.52 -5.69
N PRO A 111 -12.97 -2.62 -7.02
CA PRO A 111 -12.90 -3.91 -7.70
C PRO A 111 -11.51 -4.55 -7.58
N LEU A 112 -10.44 -3.75 -7.64
CA LEU A 112 -9.07 -4.24 -7.49
C LEU A 112 -8.81 -4.79 -6.08
N VAL A 113 -9.39 -4.20 -5.04
CA VAL A 113 -9.30 -4.74 -3.67
C VAL A 113 -9.96 -6.11 -3.60
N GLU A 114 -11.16 -6.26 -4.16
CA GLU A 114 -11.89 -7.53 -4.16
C GLU A 114 -11.16 -8.62 -4.94
N GLU A 115 -10.52 -8.26 -6.06
CA GLU A 115 -9.74 -9.17 -6.89
C GLU A 115 -8.41 -9.59 -6.25
N ILE A 116 -7.66 -8.62 -5.71
CA ILE A 116 -6.28 -8.84 -5.24
C ILE A 116 -6.26 -9.44 -3.84
N LEU A 117 -7.13 -8.98 -2.93
CA LEU A 117 -7.08 -9.34 -1.51
C LEU A 117 -7.07 -10.87 -1.25
N PRO A 118 -7.88 -11.70 -1.95
CA PRO A 118 -7.86 -13.15 -1.77
C PRO A 118 -6.56 -13.83 -2.22
N GLN A 119 -5.82 -13.21 -3.15
CA GLN A 119 -4.58 -13.76 -3.72
C GLN A 119 -3.36 -13.49 -2.81
N LEU A 120 -3.46 -12.50 -1.93
CA LEU A 120 -2.37 -12.13 -1.04
C LEU A 120 -2.15 -13.22 0.02
N SER A 121 -0.89 -13.59 0.21
CA SER A 121 -0.46 -14.69 1.07
C SER A 121 -1.17 -14.69 2.42
N GLN A 122 -1.82 -15.77 2.80
CA GLN A 122 -2.35 -15.91 4.15
C GLN A 122 -1.18 -16.10 5.12
N LYS A 123 -0.44 -15.04 5.44
CA LYS A 123 0.33 -15.01 6.69
C LYS A 123 -0.70 -15.17 7.80
N LYS A 124 -0.89 -16.42 8.24
CA LYS A 124 -1.54 -16.72 9.51
C LYS A 124 -0.76 -15.92 10.53
N VAL A 125 -1.38 -14.84 11.02
CA VAL A 125 -0.92 -14.18 12.23
C VAL A 125 -1.00 -15.28 13.28
N TRP A 126 0.14 -15.87 13.62
CA TRP A 126 0.25 -16.72 14.79
C TRP A 126 -0.06 -15.80 15.97
N LEU A 127 -1.32 -15.79 16.37
CA LEU A 127 -1.72 -15.39 17.70
C LEU A 127 -1.18 -16.51 18.59
N ASP A 128 0.05 -16.35 19.06
CA ASP A 128 0.54 -17.14 20.17
C ASP A 128 -0.42 -16.87 21.35
N LYS A 129 -1.03 -17.97 21.82
CA LYS A 129 -1.88 -18.03 23.00
C LYS A 129 -1.09 -17.74 24.26
#